data_AF-A0A968FVT3-F1
#
_entry.id   AF-A0A968FVT3-F1
#
_cell.length_a   1.000
_cell.length_b   1.000
_cell.length_c   1.000
_cell.angle_alpha   90.00
_cell.angle_beta   90.00
_cell.angle_gamma   90.00
#
_symmetry.space_group_name_H-M   'P 1'
#
loop_
_entity.id
_entity.type
_entity.pdbx_description
1 polymer ?
#
loop_
_entity_poly.entity_id
_entity_poly.type
_entity_poly.pdbx_seq_one_letter_code
_entity_poly.pdbx_strand_id
1 'polypeptide(L)'
;MRLPEKLVLDEIKISEPSERFSSDNESPEQLIQFLDPVNRQIWGYVVVDNTRRGPGLGGIRMAPDVTLGEVRRLARAMTLKNSAAALPFGGGKAAIVTDPVAMALNPAKKRDLIGIFAEALFDVDTYIPAPDMGTNEQDL
;
A
#
# COMPACT_ATOMS: atom_id res chain seq x y z
N MET A 1 -14.44 -12.12 11.29
CA MET A 1 -14.13 -10.66 11.16
C MET A 1 -15.21 -9.98 10.32
N ARG A 2 -15.90 -8.98 10.86
CA ARG A 2 -16.81 -8.11 10.12
C ARG A 2 -15.97 -7.14 9.28
N LEU A 3 -16.38 -6.86 8.04
CA LEU A 3 -15.72 -5.85 7.21
C LEU A 3 -16.14 -4.44 7.67
N PRO A 4 -15.28 -3.43 7.54
CA PRO A 4 -15.67 -2.05 7.83
C PRO A 4 -16.62 -1.57 6.71
N GLU A 5 -17.47 -0.59 6.99
CA GLU A 5 -18.35 -0.02 5.95
C GLU A 5 -17.58 0.88 4.99
N LYS A 6 -16.50 1.50 5.47
CA LYS A 6 -15.55 2.29 4.70
C LYS A 6 -14.21 2.34 5.43
N LEU A 7 -13.16 2.70 4.70
CA LEU A 7 -11.86 3.01 5.31
C LEU A 7 -11.62 4.52 5.24
N VAL A 8 -10.91 5.04 6.24
CA VAL A 8 -10.44 6.42 6.26
C VAL A 8 -8.92 6.44 6.13
N LEU A 9 -8.45 7.40 5.35
CA LEU A 9 -7.04 7.65 5.11
C LEU A 9 -6.44 8.44 6.27
N ASP A 10 -5.30 7.98 6.76
CA ASP A 10 -4.51 8.69 7.78
C ASP A 10 -3.06 8.77 7.30
N GLU A 11 -2.60 9.99 7.00
CA GLU A 11 -1.25 10.25 6.50
C GLU A 11 -0.26 10.36 7.65
N ILE A 12 0.77 9.53 7.62
CA ILE A 12 1.80 9.47 8.66
C ILE A 12 2.92 10.42 8.29
N LYS A 13 3.05 11.49 9.07
CA LYS A 13 4.15 12.43 8.94
C LYS A 13 5.47 11.78 9.34
N ILE A 14 6.45 11.85 8.45
CA ILE A 14 7.81 11.39 8.72
C ILE A 14 8.50 12.47 9.56
N SER A 15 9.01 12.09 10.73
CA SER A 15 9.85 12.99 11.54
C SER A 15 11.24 13.10 10.94
N GLU A 16 11.92 14.23 11.18
CA GLU A 16 13.24 14.48 10.60
C GLU A 16 14.25 13.38 10.95
N PRO A 17 15.20 13.07 10.06
CA PRO A 17 16.07 11.94 10.25
C PRO A 17 17.03 12.19 11.43
N SER A 18 17.10 11.24 12.37
CA SER A 18 18.02 11.30 13.52
C SER A 18 19.43 10.80 13.20
N GLU A 19 19.69 10.31 11.99
CA GLU A 19 20.93 9.63 11.63
C GLU A 19 21.77 10.41 10.61
N ARG A 20 23.07 10.52 10.91
CA ARG A 20 24.07 11.32 10.18
C ARG A 20 24.25 10.94 8.70
N PHE A 21 23.77 9.78 8.27
CA PHE A 21 23.89 9.29 6.89
C PHE A 21 22.56 9.14 6.15
N SER A 22 21.41 9.36 6.80
CA SER A 22 20.14 9.41 6.08
C SER A 22 20.04 10.78 5.41
N SER A 23 20.30 10.84 4.10
CA SER A 23 19.97 12.02 3.33
C SER A 23 18.45 12.20 3.28
N ASP A 24 17.96 13.44 3.16
CA ASP A 24 16.53 13.78 3.01
C ASP A 24 15.79 12.98 1.90
N ASN A 25 16.51 12.28 1.01
CA ASN A 25 16.01 11.45 -0.08
C ASN A 25 15.68 9.97 0.29
N GLU A 26 15.86 9.53 1.54
CA GLU A 26 15.57 8.14 1.94
C GLU A 26 14.14 7.91 2.46
N SER A 27 13.44 9.00 2.79
CA SER A 27 12.05 8.95 3.20
C SER A 27 11.13 8.80 1.98
N PRO A 28 10.09 7.93 2.04
CA PRO A 28 9.08 7.89 0.99
C PRO A 28 8.32 9.22 0.91
N GLU A 29 7.83 9.56 -0.28
CA GLU A 29 7.06 10.78 -0.52
C GLU A 29 5.70 10.77 0.19
N GLN A 30 5.04 9.60 0.29
CA GLN A 30 3.79 9.44 1.03
C GLN A 30 3.77 8.15 1.82
N LEU A 31 3.22 8.22 3.03
CA LEU A 31 3.11 7.12 3.97
C LEU A 31 1.70 7.16 4.56
N ILE A 32 0.86 6.21 4.17
CA ILE A 32 -0.57 6.24 4.43
C ILE A 32 -0.98 4.93 5.11
N GLN A 33 -1.83 5.03 6.13
CA GLN A 33 -2.53 3.90 6.72
C GLN A 33 -4.04 4.04 6.54
N PHE A 34 -4.71 2.91 6.33
CA PHE A 34 -6.17 2.84 6.19
C PHE A 34 -6.77 2.28 7.46
N LEU A 35 -7.70 3.04 8.03
CA LEU A 35 -8.30 2.73 9.33
C LEU A 35 -9.80 2.52 9.20
N ASP A 36 -10.35 1.62 10.02
CA ASP A 36 -11.78 1.60 10.31
C ASP A 36 -12.13 2.85 11.14
N PRO A 37 -13.07 3.69 10.69
CA PRO A 37 -13.43 4.92 11.40
C PRO A 37 -14.06 4.67 12.78
N VAL A 38 -14.63 3.48 13.03
CA VAL A 38 -15.36 3.16 14.27
C VAL A 38 -14.41 2.72 15.38
N ASN A 39 -13.52 1.78 15.09
CA ASN A 39 -12.66 1.14 16.09
C ASN A 39 -11.18 1.45 15.91
N ARG A 40 -10.80 2.23 14.87
CA ARG A 40 -9.42 2.61 14.55
C ARG A 40 -8.50 1.41 14.24
N GLN A 41 -9.06 0.24 13.93
CA GLN A 41 -8.29 -0.91 13.46
C GLN A 41 -7.63 -0.57 12.12
N ILE A 42 -6.36 -0.95 11.97
CA ILE A 42 -5.64 -0.82 10.70
C ILE A 42 -6.05 -1.95 9.77
N TRP A 43 -6.48 -1.59 8.57
CA TRP A 43 -6.87 -2.51 7.51
C TRP A 43 -5.87 -2.56 6.35
N GLY A 44 -4.97 -1.58 6.26
CA GLY A 44 -3.96 -1.58 5.21
C GLY A 44 -3.04 -0.37 5.25
N TYR A 45 -2.12 -0.36 4.30
CA TYR A 45 -1.13 0.69 4.11
C TYR A 45 -0.95 0.96 2.63
N VAL A 46 -0.57 2.20 2.29
CA VAL A 46 0.01 2.57 1.00
C VAL A 46 1.26 3.40 1.26
N VAL A 47 2.33 3.07 0.55
CA VAL A 47 3.56 3.86 0.54
C VAL A 47 3.91 4.20 -0.89
N VAL A 48 4.08 5.49 -1.16
CA VAL A 48 4.64 6.00 -2.42
C VAL A 48 6.05 6.46 -2.10
N ASP A 49 7.04 5.74 -2.62
CA ASP A 49 8.43 5.96 -2.29
C ASP A 49 9.05 7.10 -3.10
N ASN A 50 8.77 7.14 -4.40
CA ASN A 50 9.31 8.16 -5.29
C ASN A 50 8.41 8.30 -6.51
N THR A 51 8.12 9.52 -6.96
CA THR A 51 7.34 9.79 -8.18
C THR A 51 8.09 10.55 -9.27
N ARG A 52 9.42 10.71 -9.14
CA ARG A 52 10.22 11.54 -10.07
C ARG A 52 10.15 11.11 -11.54
N ARG A 53 9.93 9.83 -11.81
CA ARG A 53 9.82 9.28 -13.17
C ARG A 53 8.38 9.09 -13.65
N GLY A 54 7.40 9.39 -12.82
CA GLY A 54 5.98 9.06 -13.00
C GLY A 54 5.38 8.52 -11.69
N PRO A 55 4.07 8.21 -11.67
CA PRO A 55 3.39 7.71 -10.47
C PRO A 55 4.06 6.43 -9.92
N GLY A 56 3.91 6.21 -8.61
CA GLY A 56 4.40 5.02 -7.94
C GLY A 56 3.66 3.78 -8.43
N LEU A 57 4.34 2.90 -9.17
CA LEU A 57 3.76 1.64 -9.60
C LEU A 57 4.16 0.51 -8.64
N GLY A 58 3.19 -0.28 -8.19
CA GLY A 58 3.48 -1.53 -7.51
C GLY A 58 2.27 -2.30 -7.01
N GLY A 59 2.55 -3.50 -6.50
CA GLY A 59 1.49 -4.44 -6.17
C GLY A 59 0.80 -4.23 -4.82
N ILE A 60 -0.45 -4.69 -4.68
CA ILE A 60 -1.20 -4.78 -3.42
C ILE A 60 -0.98 -6.16 -2.78
N ARG A 61 -0.29 -6.22 -1.65
CA ARG A 61 -0.11 -7.47 -0.88
C ARG A 61 -1.27 -7.71 0.07
N MET A 62 -1.72 -8.95 0.21
CA MET A 62 -2.68 -9.35 1.23
C MET A 62 -2.01 -10.35 2.19
N ALA A 63 -1.78 -9.93 3.43
CA ALA A 63 -1.17 -10.77 4.46
C ALA A 63 -1.60 -10.32 5.87
N PRO A 64 -1.77 -11.26 6.82
CA PRO A 64 -2.29 -10.95 8.16
C PRO A 64 -1.28 -10.21 9.06
N ASP A 65 0.01 -10.32 8.75
CA ASP A 65 1.15 -9.82 9.56
C ASP A 65 1.95 -8.72 8.86
N VAL A 66 1.47 -8.21 7.71
CA VAL A 66 2.15 -7.15 6.96
C VAL A 66 2.25 -5.87 7.80
N THR A 67 3.45 -5.29 7.81
CA THR A 67 3.74 -4.07 8.59
C THR A 67 4.04 -2.90 7.68
N LEU A 68 3.81 -1.68 8.16
CA LEU A 68 4.19 -0.45 7.47
C LEU A 68 5.68 -0.44 7.04
N GLY A 69 6.56 -0.93 7.90
CA GLY A 69 8.00 -1.02 7.62
C GLY A 69 8.30 -1.97 6.45
N GLU A 70 7.56 -3.06 6.31
CA GLU A 70 7.67 -3.95 5.15
C GLU A 70 7.18 -3.27 3.87
N VAL A 71 5.99 -2.65 3.90
CA VAL A 71 5.42 -1.96 2.73
C VAL A 71 6.35 -0.84 2.25
N ARG A 72 6.95 -0.08 3.19
CA ARG A 72 7.95 0.95 2.88
C ARG A 72 9.17 0.38 2.15
N ARG A 73 9.74 -0.72 2.65
CA ARG A 73 10.90 -1.37 2.00
C ARG A 73 10.53 -1.90 0.61
N LEU A 74 9.34 -2.46 0.44
CA LEU A 74 8.84 -2.95 -0.84
C LEU A 74 8.59 -1.79 -1.84
N ALA A 75 8.07 -0.65 -1.40
CA ALA A 75 7.89 0.53 -2.25
C ALA A 75 9.23 1.06 -2.77
N ARG A 76 10.26 1.14 -1.91
CA ARG A 76 11.64 1.47 -2.32
C ARG A 76 12.19 0.45 -3.32
N ALA A 77 11.95 -0.84 -3.10
CA ALA A 77 12.35 -1.88 -4.05
C ALA A 77 11.65 -1.70 -5.41
N MET A 78 10.41 -1.22 -5.45
CA MET A 78 9.71 -0.90 -6.70
C MET A 78 10.32 0.31 -7.42
N THR A 79 10.72 1.36 -6.70
CA THR A 79 11.46 2.50 -7.29
C THR A 79 12.73 2.02 -7.99
N LEU A 80 13.53 1.20 -7.31
CA LEU A 80 14.78 0.67 -7.86
C LEU A 80 14.52 -0.27 -9.04
N LYS A 81 13.53 -1.15 -8.94
CA LYS A 81 13.16 -2.09 -10.00
C LYS A 81 12.70 -1.35 -11.26
N ASN A 82 11.78 -0.41 -11.12
CA ASN A 82 11.24 0.35 -12.25
C ASN A 82 12.33 1.22 -12.90
N SER A 83 13.19 1.84 -12.09
CA SER A 83 14.35 2.60 -12.60
C SER A 83 15.35 1.71 -13.33
N ALA A 84 15.69 0.54 -12.78
CA ALA A 84 16.61 -0.42 -13.42
C ALA A 84 16.05 -0.97 -14.75
N ALA A 85 14.73 -1.14 -14.84
CA ALA A 85 14.04 -1.53 -16.07
C ALA A 85 13.78 -0.35 -17.03
N ALA A 86 14.27 0.86 -16.72
CA ALA A 86 14.07 2.08 -17.48
C ALA A 86 12.59 2.45 -17.72
N LEU A 87 11.68 2.02 -16.84
CA LEU A 87 10.26 2.33 -16.93
C LEU A 87 9.96 3.78 -16.53
N PRO A 88 8.91 4.41 -17.08
CA PRO A 88 8.48 5.77 -16.73
C PRO A 88 7.59 5.76 -15.48
N PHE A 89 8.01 5.05 -14.43
CA PHE A 89 7.27 4.93 -13.18
C PHE A 89 8.20 5.11 -11.99
N GLY A 90 7.63 5.69 -10.95
CA GLY A 90 8.17 5.68 -9.60
C GLY A 90 7.97 4.34 -8.90
N GLY A 91 8.17 4.30 -7.58
CA GLY A 91 7.88 3.12 -6.76
C GLY A 91 6.74 3.36 -5.81
N GLY A 92 5.78 2.44 -5.79
CA GLY A 92 4.71 2.39 -4.81
C GLY A 92 4.48 0.98 -4.30
N LYS A 93 3.82 0.86 -3.15
CA LYS A 93 3.35 -0.43 -2.64
C LYS A 93 2.16 -0.24 -1.73
N ALA A 94 1.19 -1.14 -1.85
CA ALA A 94 0.08 -1.23 -0.91
C ALA A 94 0.05 -2.59 -0.22
N ALA A 95 -0.62 -2.65 0.93
CA ALA A 95 -0.97 -3.89 1.57
C ALA A 95 -2.32 -3.82 2.30
N ILE A 96 -3.03 -4.94 2.32
CA ILE A 96 -4.27 -5.18 3.08
C ILE A 96 -3.94 -6.18 4.21
N VAL A 97 -4.26 -5.81 5.44
CA VAL A 97 -3.99 -6.60 6.65
C VAL A 97 -5.09 -7.65 6.84
N THR A 98 -5.02 -8.75 6.09
CA THR A 98 -5.96 -9.87 6.23
C THR A 98 -5.32 -11.18 5.75
N ASP A 99 -5.82 -12.31 6.24
CA ASP A 99 -5.41 -13.63 5.79
C ASP A 99 -5.95 -13.94 4.37
N PRO A 100 -5.08 -14.12 3.36
CA PRO A 100 -5.50 -14.44 2.00
C PRO A 100 -6.14 -15.82 1.87
N VAL A 101 -5.80 -16.79 2.73
CA VAL A 101 -6.39 -18.13 2.71
C VAL A 101 -7.85 -18.05 3.14
N ALA A 102 -8.13 -17.32 4.23
CA ALA A 102 -9.51 -17.07 4.66
C ALA A 102 -10.33 -16.31 3.61
N MET A 103 -9.72 -15.37 2.87
CA MET A 103 -10.39 -14.65 1.78
C MET A 103 -10.66 -15.53 0.56
N ALA A 104 -9.76 -16.46 0.23
CA ALA A 104 -9.97 -17.41 -0.86
C ALA A 104 -11.18 -18.34 -0.61
N LEU A 105 -11.47 -18.67 0.65
CA LEU A 105 -12.65 -19.45 1.04
C LEU A 105 -13.96 -18.66 0.96
N ASN A 106 -13.91 -17.33 0.83
CA ASN A 106 -15.09 -16.48 0.68
C ASN A 106 -14.85 -15.35 -0.35
N PRO A 107 -14.95 -15.66 -1.66
CA PRO A 107 -14.64 -14.70 -2.73
C PRO A 107 -15.53 -13.46 -2.73
N ALA A 108 -16.80 -13.58 -2.33
CA ALA A 108 -17.71 -12.43 -2.24
C ALA A 108 -17.19 -11.43 -1.21
N LYS A 109 -16.82 -11.92 -0.02
CA LYS A 109 -16.23 -11.09 1.03
C LYS A 109 -14.89 -10.48 0.61
N LYS A 110 -14.06 -11.23 -0.13
CA LYS A 110 -12.81 -10.70 -0.69
C LYS A 110 -13.09 -9.52 -1.62
N ARG A 111 -14.05 -9.67 -2.54
CA ARG A 111 -14.48 -8.61 -3.46
C ARG A 111 -14.96 -7.37 -2.70
N ASP A 112 -15.81 -7.55 -1.69
CA ASP A 112 -16.31 -6.42 -0.90
C ASP A 112 -15.17 -5.68 -0.20
N LEU A 113 -14.22 -6.41 0.40
CA LEU A 113 -13.04 -5.81 1.04
C LEU A 113 -12.16 -5.05 0.03
N ILE A 114 -11.95 -5.61 -1.15
CA ILE A 114 -11.18 -4.93 -2.20
C ILE A 114 -11.90 -3.67 -2.67
N GLY A 115 -13.23 -3.71 -2.85
CA GLY A 115 -14.02 -2.53 -3.20
C GLY A 115 -13.87 -1.42 -2.16
N ILE A 116 -14.01 -1.75 -0.88
CA ILE A 116 -13.80 -0.81 0.22
C ILE A 116 -12.38 -0.23 0.21
N PHE A 117 -11.37 -1.06 -0.06
CA PHE A 117 -9.98 -0.61 -0.14
C PHE A 117 -9.75 0.30 -1.36
N ALA A 118 -10.33 -0.04 -2.51
CA ALA A 118 -10.24 0.73 -3.73
C ALA A 118 -10.90 2.11 -3.60
N GLU A 119 -12.06 2.19 -2.93
CA GLU A 119 -12.71 3.48 -2.62
C GLU A 119 -11.81 4.37 -1.78
N ALA A 120 -11.13 3.81 -0.77
CA ALA A 120 -10.19 4.58 0.05
C ALA A 120 -8.88 4.92 -0.68
N LEU A 121 -8.46 4.05 -1.60
CA LEU A 121 -7.27 4.26 -2.43
C LEU A 121 -7.48 5.33 -3.51
N PHE A 122 -8.74 5.60 -3.89
CA PHE A 122 -9.08 6.54 -4.95
C PHE A 122 -8.51 7.94 -4.72
N ASP A 123 -8.35 8.35 -3.46
CA ASP A 123 -7.76 9.64 -3.08
C ASP A 123 -6.21 9.68 -3.19
N VAL A 124 -5.56 8.56 -3.52
CA VAL A 124 -4.09 8.45 -3.71
C VAL A 124 -3.75 8.44 -5.20
N ASP A 125 -3.86 9.60 -5.83
CA ASP A 125 -3.69 9.81 -7.28
C ASP A 125 -2.25 9.58 -7.80
N THR A 126 -1.28 9.45 -6.90
CA THR A 126 0.13 9.20 -7.17
C THR A 126 0.48 7.71 -7.27
N TYR A 127 -0.45 6.80 -7.02
CA TYR A 127 -0.19 5.35 -6.95
C TYR A 127 -0.98 4.56 -8.00
N ILE A 128 -0.30 3.65 -8.70
CA ILE A 128 -0.92 2.70 -9.63
C ILE A 128 -0.79 1.28 -9.03
N PRO A 129 -1.91 0.61 -8.71
CA PRO A 129 -1.90 -0.72 -8.15
C PRO A 129 -1.62 -1.82 -9.18
N ALA A 130 -1.05 -2.92 -8.71
CA ALA A 130 -0.82 -4.17 -9.46
C ALA A 130 -1.04 -5.38 -8.52
N PRO A 131 -1.00 -6.63 -9.02
CA PRO A 131 -1.09 -7.78 -8.14
C PRO A 131 0.19 -8.00 -7.32
N ASP A 132 0.06 -8.64 -6.15
CA ASP A 132 1.15 -9.23 -5.37
C ASP A 132 0.63 -10.48 -4.64
N MET A 133 1.39 -11.01 -3.70
CA MET A 133 1.00 -12.12 -2.83
C MET A 133 -0.39 -11.89 -2.22
N GLY A 134 -1.30 -12.84 -2.46
CA GLY A 134 -2.67 -12.81 -1.96
C GLY A 134 -3.66 -12.01 -2.81
N THR A 135 -3.21 -11.35 -3.88
CA THR A 135 -4.05 -10.70 -4.89
C THR A 135 -3.73 -11.22 -6.31
N ASN A 136 -4.65 -11.05 -7.25
CA ASN A 136 -4.50 -11.46 -8.65
C ASN A 136 -5.24 -10.50 -9.60
N GLU A 137 -5.27 -10.83 -10.90
CA GLU A 137 -5.88 -9.99 -11.94
C GLU A 137 -7.41 -9.88 -11.84
N GLN A 138 -8.08 -10.79 -11.13
CA GLN A 138 -9.53 -10.68 -10.90
C GLN A 138 -9.86 -9.73 -9.74
N ASP A 139 -8.86 -9.41 -8.92
CA ASP A 139 -9.01 -8.51 -7.78
C ASP A 139 -8.80 -7.04 -8.18
N LEU A 140 -8.22 -6.73 -9.34
CA LEU A 140 -7.89 -5.36 -9.78
C LEU A 140 -8.77 -4.92 -10.94
#